data_AF-A0A178Z345-F1
#
_entry.id   AF-A0A178Z345-F1
#
_cell.length_a   1.000
_cell.length_b   1.000
_cell.length_c   1.000
_cell.angle_alpha   90.00
_cell.angle_beta   90.00
_cell.angle_gamma   90.00
#
_symmetry.space_group_name_H-M   'P 1'
#
loop_
_entity.id
_entity.type
_entity.pdbx_description
1 polymer ?
#
loop_
_entity_poly.entity_id
_entity_poly.type
_entity_poly.pdbx_seq_one_letter_code
_entity_poly.pdbx_strand_id
1 'polypeptide(L)' 'MYIDVGDLDIFRDEDLEYTCRIAAASVHIELYAYPGVYYGFEMLAPAISTTALVMASRIKAIKA' A
#
# COMPACT_ATOMS: atom_id res chain seq x y z
N MET A 1 1.21 -4.54 -11.31
CA MET A 1 1.58 -3.31 -10.57
C MET A 1 1.14 -3.48 -9.12
N TYR A 2 1.86 -2.90 -8.16
CA TYR A 2 1.54 -3.02 -6.74
C TYR A 2 1.54 -1.62 -6.10
N ILE A 3 0.50 -1.31 -5.34
CA ILE A 3 0.39 -0.10 -4.52
C ILE A 3 -0.04 -0.52 -3.11
N ASP A 4 0.55 0.07 -2.08
CA ASP A 4 0.00 0.02 -0.74
C ASP A 4 -0.04 1.40 -0.08
N VAL A 5 -1.03 1.60 0.78
CA VAL A 5 -1.27 2.87 1.46
C VAL A 5 -1.85 2.67 2.86
N GLY A 6 -1.55 3.59 3.76
CA GLY A 6 -2.19 3.65 5.08
C GLY A 6 -3.56 4.32 5.03
N ASP A 7 -4.52 3.88 5.85
CA ASP A 7 -5.85 4.49 5.89
C ASP A 7 -5.85 5.90 6.53
N LEU A 8 -4.81 6.25 7.29
CA LEU A 8 -4.59 7.60 7.82
C LEU A 8 -3.62 8.43 6.94
N ASP A 9 -3.25 7.92 5.78
CA ASP A 9 -2.40 8.62 4.83
C ASP A 9 -3.19 9.68 4.07
N ILE A 10 -2.59 10.86 3.88
CA ILE A 10 -3.18 11.95 3.10
C ILE A 10 -3.31 11.58 1.62
N PHE A 11 -2.51 10.62 1.14
CA PHE A 11 -2.52 10.15 -0.25
C PHE A 11 -3.49 9.00 -0.48
N ARG A 12 -4.18 8.48 0.55
CA ARG A 12 -5.08 7.32 0.45
C ARG A 12 -6.07 7.42 -0.71
N ASP A 13 -6.76 8.55 -0.81
CA ASP A 13 -7.80 8.75 -1.83
C ASP A 13 -7.20 8.94 -3.23
N GLU A 14 -6.01 9.54 -3.32
CA GLU A 14 -5.26 9.68 -4.59
C GLU A 14 -4.81 8.30 -5.11
N ASP A 15 -4.27 7.45 -4.23
CA ASP A 15 -3.83 6.10 -4.58
C ASP A 15 -4.99 5.20 -5.01
N LEU A 16 -6.15 5.33 -4.35
CA LEU A 16 -7.39 4.67 -4.73
C LEU A 16 -7.83 5.09 -6.13
N GLU A 17 -7.91 6.40 -6.39
CA GLU A 17 -8.30 6.92 -7.69
C GLU A 17 -7.32 6.47 -8.79
N TYR A 18 -6.01 6.55 -8.51
CA TYR A 18 -5.00 6.14 -9.47
C TYR A 18 -5.10 4.65 -9.79
N THR A 19 -5.30 3.80 -8.78
CA THR A 19 -5.53 2.37 -8.97
C THR A 19 -6.73 2.13 -9.88
N CYS A 20 -7.85 2.84 -9.67
CA CYS A 20 -9.01 2.76 -10.55
C CYS A 20 -8.67 3.12 -12.00
N ARG A 21 -7.88 4.18 -12.24
CA ARG A 21 -7.45 4.57 -13.61
C ARG A 21 -6.60 3.49 -14.26
N ILE A 22 -5.66 2.90 -13.53
CA ILE A 22 -4.80 1.81 -14.04
C ILE A 22 -5.62 0.55 -14.34
N ALA A 23 -6.54 0.18 -13.45
CA ALA A 23 -7.44 -0.94 -13.66
C ALA A 23 -8.35 -0.73 -14.89
N ALA A 24 -8.87 0.48 -15.08
CA ALA A 24 -9.68 0.84 -16.26
C ALA A 24 -8.90 0.73 -17.58
N ALA A 25 -7.57 0.89 -17.54
CA ALA A 25 -6.69 0.66 -18.68
C ALA A 25 -6.38 -0.84 -18.92
N SER A 26 -7.10 -1.75 -18.27
CA SER A 26 -6.88 -3.22 -18.32
C SER A 26 -5.49 -3.66 -17.88
N VAL A 27 -4.79 -2.83 -17.09
CA VAL A 27 -3.49 -3.18 -16.52
C VAL A 27 -3.71 -3.89 -15.18
N HIS A 28 -3.08 -5.04 -15.01
CA HIS A 28 -3.15 -5.78 -13.76
C HIS A 28 -2.47 -5.00 -12.63
N ILE A 29 -3.24 -4.69 -11.59
CA ILE A 29 -2.81 -3.94 -10.41
C ILE A 29 -3.41 -4.54 -9.14
N GLU A 30 -2.61 -4.58 -8.08
CA GLU A 30 -3.05 -4.88 -6.73
C GLU A 30 -2.90 -3.63 -5.84
N LEU A 31 -3.92 -3.33 -5.05
CA LEU A 31 -3.93 -2.26 -4.06
C LEU A 31 -4.21 -2.83 -2.67
N TYR A 32 -3.42 -2.42 -1.69
CA TYR A 32 -3.60 -2.79 -0.29
C TYR A 32 -3.73 -1.55 0.59
N ALA A 33 -4.84 -1.45 1.33
CA ALA A 33 -5.05 -0.40 2.32
C ALA A 33 -4.88 -0.97 3.74
N TYR A 34 -4.00 -0.36 4.54
CA TYR A 34 -3.68 -0.81 5.88
C TYR A 34 -4.29 0.12 6.95
N PRO A 35 -5.10 -0.40 7.88
CA PRO A 35 -5.80 0.43 8.85
C PRO A 35 -4.85 1.04 9.90
N GLY A 36 -5.14 2.27 10.32
CA GLY A 36 -4.54 2.90 11.49
C GLY A 36 -3.09 3.36 11.33
N VAL A 37 -2.57 3.40 10.10
CA VAL A 37 -1.22 3.87 9.81
C VAL A 37 -1.23 5.03 8.82
N TYR A 38 -0.30 5.96 8.99
CA TYR A 38 -0.10 7.16 8.17
C TYR A 38 1.15 6.99 7.30
N TYR A 39 1.43 7.96 6.43
CA TYR A 39 2.61 7.95 5.57
C TYR A 39 3.93 7.77 6.35
N GLY A 40 4.79 6.82 5.96
CA GLY A 40 6.10 6.64 6.60
C GLY A 40 6.07 5.95 7.97
N PHE A 41 4.96 5.31 8.33
CA PHE A 41 4.79 4.63 9.64
C PHE A 41 5.79 3.49 9.87
N GLU A 42 6.25 2.83 8.82
CA GLU A 42 7.25 1.77 8.81
C GLU A 42 8.60 2.25 9.36
N MET A 43 9.00 3.48 9.02
CA MET A 43 10.23 4.10 9.54
C MET A 43 10.08 4.56 10.98
N LEU A 44 8.90 5.10 11.34
CA LEU A 44 8.65 5.70 12.65
C LEU A 44 8.19 4.69 13.71
N ALA A 45 7.60 3.59 13.28
CA ALA A 45 7.09 2.50 14.11
C ALA A 45 7.51 1.13 13.52
N PRO A 46 8.83 0.83 13.46
CA PRO A 46 9.32 -0.41 12.83
C PRO A 46 8.90 -1.69 13.57
N ALA A 47 8.50 -1.59 14.83
CA ALA A 47 8.19 -2.72 15.71
C ALA A 47 6.71 -3.13 15.74
N ILE A 48 5.80 -2.41 15.06
CA ILE A 48 4.39 -2.79 15.04
C ILE A 48 4.13 -3.92 14.04
N SER A 49 3.10 -4.72 14.30
CA SER A 49 2.71 -5.84 13.44
C SER A 49 2.40 -5.41 12.00
N THR A 50 1.77 -4.25 11.82
CA THR A 50 1.45 -3.71 10.50
C THR A 50 2.71 -3.47 9.66
N THR A 51 3.80 -2.96 10.25
CA THR A 51 5.07 -2.74 9.53
C THR A 51 5.64 -4.06 9.02
N ALA A 52 5.68 -5.09 9.86
CA ALA A 52 6.16 -6.41 9.44
C ALA A 52 5.30 -7.00 8.30
N LEU A 53 3.97 -6.84 8.38
CA LEU A 53 3.04 -7.28 7.34
C LEU A 53 3.29 -6.56 6.01
N VAL A 54 3.34 -5.22 6.00
CA VAL A 54 3.54 -4.42 4.78
C VAL A 54 4.87 -4.76 4.12
N MET A 55 5.96 -4.86 4.90
CA MET A 55 7.27 -5.24 4.37
C MET A 55 7.26 -6.63 3.73
N ALA A 56 6.58 -7.60 4.35
CA ALA A 56 6.43 -8.93 3.78
C ALA A 56 5.62 -8.92 2.48
N SER A 57 4.52 -8.16 2.43
CA SER A 57 3.69 -7.98 1.22
C SER A 57 4.49 -7.37 0.06
N ARG A 58 5.27 -6.30 0.32
CA ARG A 58 6.15 -5.67 -0.68
C ARG A 58 7.20 -6.64 -1.23
N ILE A 59 7.86 -7.40 -0.34
CA ILE A 59 8.85 -8.42 -0.75
C ILE A 59 8.20 -9.50 -1.61
N LYS A 60 7.00 -9.96 -1.24
CA LYS A 60 6.25 -10.95 -2.01
C LYS A 60 5.92 -10.42 -3.42
N ALA A 61 5.47 -9.18 -3.54
CA ALA A 61 5.14 -8.56 -4.82
C ALA A 61 6.34 -8.44 -5.76
N ILE A 62 7.55 -8.21 -5.23
CA ILE A 62 8.79 -8.11 -6.04
C ILE A 62 9.27 -9.48 -6.52
N LYS A 63 9.01 -10.55 -5.75
CA LYS A 63 9.50 -11.90 -6.05
C LYS A 63 8.59 -12.71 -6.98
N ALA A 64 7.37 -12.23 -7.23
CA ALA A 64 6.41 -12.85 -8.15
C ALA A 64 6.74 -12.51 -9.61
#